data_AF-A0A845YA54-F1
#
_entry.id   AF-A0A845YA54-F1
#
_cell.length_a   1.000
_cell.length_b   1.000
_cell.length_c   1.000
_cell.angle_alpha   90.00
_cell.angle_beta   90.00
_cell.angle_gamma   90.00
#
_symmetry.space_group_name_H-M   'P 1'
#
loop_
_entity.id
_entity.type
_entity.pdbx_description
1 polymer ?
#
loop_
_entity_poly.entity_id
_entity_poly.type
_entity_poly.pdbx_seq_one_letter_code
_entity_poly.pdbx_strand_id
1 'polypeptide(L)'
;MLETGQIIPIQFKGRSFNAIVIDPDGLGAAKPTIGVGYRGMSRHTNVPISTFVKRVIHNEGGSHLKLPSGKLFRVIQIEANDNNIYNVIEVSDWVDLVSDWLKNPGRLGPKARNGLIDFLAWYAAEGLYAAAYTFLKQTYTRKDNEVVQRWLVSREAGKPARQDWSWTIAEQGEGNPYKYGKWTNYVYNGLFGMNAAEMKQLWEQPVSGSKAIARNYIPESIGLEMVAYCERLVSILDLEDLEKTHDEAIRLTQMKYRKRIAPTSETAES
;
A
#
# COMPACT_ATOMS: atom_id res chain seq x y z
N MET A 1 12.81 -15.14 -22.19
CA MET A 1 12.77 -13.96 -23.09
C MET A 1 11.50 -13.20 -22.74
N LEU A 2 11.50 -11.87 -22.80
CA LEU A 2 10.28 -11.07 -22.61
C LEU A 2 9.57 -10.94 -23.95
N GLU A 3 8.24 -11.00 -23.95
CA GLU A 3 7.43 -10.96 -25.18
C GLU A 3 6.31 -9.92 -25.03
N THR A 4 5.94 -9.25 -26.13
CA THR A 4 4.74 -8.39 -26.17
C THR A 4 3.51 -9.19 -25.75
N GLY A 5 2.65 -8.59 -24.93
CA GLY A 5 1.46 -9.27 -24.42
C GLY A 5 1.73 -10.17 -23.21
N GLN A 6 2.99 -10.35 -22.79
CA GLN A 6 3.29 -11.06 -21.56
C GLN A 6 2.71 -10.32 -20.35
N ILE A 7 1.94 -11.05 -19.53
CA ILE A 7 1.36 -10.53 -18.29
C ILE A 7 2.38 -10.69 -17.16
N ILE A 8 2.70 -9.58 -16.50
CA ILE A 8 3.56 -9.51 -15.32
C ILE A 8 2.69 -9.13 -14.11
N PRO A 9 2.53 -10.03 -13.12
CA PRO A 9 1.82 -9.69 -11.90
C PRO A 9 2.66 -8.75 -11.03
N ILE A 10 2.10 -7.59 -10.71
CA ILE A 10 2.66 -6.59 -9.79
C ILE A 10 1.78 -6.54 -8.55
N GLN A 11 2.37 -6.31 -7.37
CA GLN A 11 1.64 -6.16 -6.11
C GLN A 11 1.50 -4.67 -5.74
N PHE A 12 0.44 -4.33 -5.01
CA PHE A 12 0.06 -2.97 -4.63
C PHE A 12 -0.78 -2.97 -3.37
N LYS A 13 -0.25 -2.53 -2.23
CA LYS A 13 -1.05 -2.44 -0.98
C LYS A 13 -1.90 -3.71 -0.72
N GLY A 14 -1.34 -4.90 -1.01
CA GLY A 14 -2.03 -6.20 -0.86
C GLY A 14 -2.99 -6.56 -2.00
N ARG A 15 -2.94 -5.83 -3.11
CA ARG A 15 -3.73 -6.01 -4.32
C ARG A 15 -2.82 -6.36 -5.50
N SER A 16 -3.31 -7.12 -6.45
CA SER A 16 -2.54 -7.50 -7.64
C SER A 16 -2.95 -6.67 -8.87
N PHE A 17 -1.96 -6.19 -9.61
CA PHE A 17 -2.08 -5.66 -10.96
C PHE A 17 -1.51 -6.64 -11.96
N ASN A 18 -2.07 -6.63 -13.16
CA ASN A 18 -1.48 -7.28 -14.31
C ASN A 18 -0.91 -6.18 -15.21
N ALA A 19 0.40 -5.98 -15.16
CA ALA A 19 1.10 -5.19 -16.16
C ALA A 19 1.25 -6.02 -17.42
N ILE A 20 1.10 -5.40 -18.58
CA ILE A 20 1.22 -6.04 -19.89
C ILE A 20 2.42 -5.44 -20.58
N VAL A 21 3.34 -6.29 -21.04
CA VAL A 21 4.49 -5.86 -21.84
C VAL A 21 3.97 -5.29 -23.16
N ILE A 22 4.28 -4.02 -23.42
CA ILE A 22 3.95 -3.34 -24.67
C ILE A 22 5.06 -3.62 -25.68
N ASP A 23 6.29 -3.24 -25.32
CA ASP A 23 7.50 -3.48 -26.10
C ASP A 23 8.57 -4.09 -25.17
N PRO A 24 9.03 -5.33 -25.40
CA PRO A 24 10.06 -6.00 -24.60
C PRO A 24 11.38 -5.22 -24.44
N ASP A 25 11.71 -4.39 -25.43
CA ASP A 25 12.98 -3.66 -25.53
C ASP A 25 12.79 -2.15 -25.64
N GLY A 26 11.60 -1.63 -25.33
CA GLY A 26 11.24 -0.22 -25.55
C GLY A 26 12.09 0.81 -24.79
N LEU A 27 12.78 0.40 -23.72
CA LEU A 27 13.74 1.22 -22.96
C LEU A 27 15.20 0.73 -23.10
N GLY A 28 15.46 -0.12 -24.10
CA GLY A 28 16.71 -0.81 -24.35
C GLY A 28 16.62 -2.32 -24.14
N ALA A 29 17.70 -3.04 -24.45
CA ALA A 29 17.72 -4.51 -24.42
C ALA A 29 17.25 -5.07 -23.06
N ALA A 30 16.22 -5.92 -23.10
CA ALA A 30 15.52 -6.53 -21.98
C ALA A 30 14.94 -5.52 -20.96
N LYS A 31 14.62 -4.30 -21.41
CA LYS A 31 14.00 -3.24 -20.59
C LYS A 31 12.65 -2.88 -21.22
N PRO A 32 11.57 -3.55 -20.80
CA PRO A 32 10.30 -3.40 -21.47
C PRO A 32 9.63 -2.07 -21.13
N THR A 33 8.88 -1.52 -22.08
CA THR A 33 7.77 -0.64 -21.73
C THR A 33 6.56 -1.49 -21.35
N ILE A 34 5.84 -1.04 -20.34
CA ILE A 34 4.70 -1.75 -19.78
C ILE A 34 3.50 -0.82 -19.65
N GLY A 35 2.32 -1.41 -19.72
CA GLY A 35 1.07 -0.70 -19.44
C GLY A 35 0.12 -1.49 -18.59
N VAL A 36 -0.96 -0.84 -18.18
CA VAL A 36 -2.03 -1.44 -17.39
C VAL A 36 -3.36 -1.25 -18.10
N GLY A 37 -4.15 -2.33 -18.16
CA GLY A 37 -5.47 -2.28 -18.77
C GLY A 37 -6.53 -1.61 -17.90
N TYR A 38 -7.59 -1.08 -18.54
CA TYR A 38 -8.69 -0.39 -17.84
C TYR A 38 -9.34 -1.19 -16.73
N ARG A 39 -9.47 -2.51 -16.90
CA ARG A 39 -10.05 -3.37 -15.85
C ARG A 39 -9.21 -3.39 -14.59
N GLY A 40 -7.88 -3.45 -14.75
CA GLY A 40 -6.94 -3.37 -13.64
C GLY A 40 -7.08 -2.02 -12.94
N MET A 41 -6.95 -0.94 -13.68
CA MET A 41 -7.00 0.41 -13.11
C MET A 41 -8.35 0.77 -12.49
N SER A 42 -9.46 0.34 -13.06
CA SER A 42 -10.79 0.58 -12.50
C SER A 42 -10.94 0.01 -11.09
N ARG A 43 -10.42 -1.22 -10.85
CA ARG A 43 -10.46 -1.86 -9.53
C ARG A 43 -9.67 -1.09 -8.47
N HIS A 44 -8.57 -0.44 -8.88
CA HIS A 44 -7.63 0.17 -7.94
C HIS A 44 -7.83 1.66 -7.72
N THR A 45 -8.44 2.35 -8.70
CA THR A 45 -8.73 3.80 -8.64
C THR A 45 -10.17 4.13 -8.29
N ASN A 46 -11.07 3.13 -8.24
CA ASN A 46 -12.53 3.31 -8.12
C ASN A 46 -13.16 4.12 -9.28
N VAL A 47 -12.44 4.36 -10.38
CA VAL A 47 -13.01 4.96 -11.59
C VAL A 47 -13.71 3.85 -12.38
N PRO A 48 -15.00 3.96 -12.73
CA PRO A 48 -15.68 2.93 -13.52
C PRO A 48 -15.04 2.70 -14.89
N ILE A 49 -14.97 1.44 -15.35
CA ILE A 49 -14.46 1.09 -16.70
C ILE A 49 -15.18 1.91 -17.78
N SER A 50 -16.50 2.09 -17.64
CA SER A 50 -17.31 2.85 -18.59
C SER A 50 -16.88 4.32 -18.71
N THR A 51 -16.28 4.91 -17.66
CA THR A 51 -15.74 6.26 -17.70
C THR A 51 -14.52 6.35 -18.62
N PHE A 52 -13.65 5.34 -18.63
CA PHE A 52 -12.52 5.25 -19.56
C PHE A 52 -13.02 5.03 -20.99
N VAL A 53 -13.88 4.02 -21.19
CA VAL A 53 -14.36 3.62 -22.52
C VAL A 53 -15.10 4.77 -23.22
N LYS A 54 -15.97 5.50 -22.50
CA LYS A 54 -16.71 6.65 -23.06
C LYS A 54 -15.83 7.81 -23.52
N ARG A 55 -14.57 7.84 -23.10
CA ARG A 55 -13.60 8.88 -23.42
C ARG A 55 -12.62 8.45 -24.49
N VAL A 56 -12.67 7.19 -24.94
CA VAL A 56 -11.88 6.73 -26.08
C VAL A 56 -12.47 7.33 -27.36
N ILE A 57 -11.62 7.96 -28.14
CA ILE A 57 -11.91 8.44 -29.48
C ILE A 57 -11.08 7.64 -30.47
N HIS A 58 -11.62 7.43 -31.66
CA HIS A 58 -10.94 6.77 -32.76
C HIS A 58 -10.68 7.81 -33.85
N ASN A 59 -9.42 7.93 -34.26
CA ASN A 59 -8.99 8.80 -35.35
C ASN A 59 -7.99 8.06 -36.25
N GLU A 60 -7.50 8.71 -37.30
CA GLU A 60 -6.53 8.11 -38.23
C GLU A 60 -5.24 7.61 -37.56
N GLY A 61 -4.87 8.18 -36.40
CA GLY A 61 -3.73 7.75 -35.59
C GLY A 61 -4.01 6.58 -34.64
N GLY A 62 -5.22 6.04 -34.63
CA GLY A 62 -5.65 4.93 -33.78
C GLY A 62 -6.54 5.35 -32.60
N SER A 63 -6.61 4.50 -31.59
CA SER A 63 -7.45 4.70 -30.41
C SER A 63 -6.76 5.59 -29.38
N HIS A 64 -7.43 6.63 -28.92
CA HIS A 64 -6.89 7.58 -27.95
C HIS A 64 -7.88 7.83 -26.81
N LEU A 65 -7.42 7.85 -25.57
CA LEU A 65 -8.21 8.27 -24.42
C LEU A 65 -8.13 9.79 -24.27
N LYS A 66 -9.26 10.48 -24.37
CA LYS A 66 -9.36 11.93 -24.23
C LYS A 66 -9.72 12.37 -22.82
N LEU A 67 -8.81 13.12 -22.19
CA LEU A 67 -9.01 13.65 -20.85
C LEU A 67 -9.84 14.94 -20.82
N PRO A 68 -10.38 15.34 -19.65
CA PRO A 68 -11.11 16.60 -19.48
C PRO A 68 -10.34 17.84 -19.92
N SER A 69 -9.02 17.87 -19.73
CA SER A 69 -8.17 18.96 -20.24
C SER A 69 -8.01 18.97 -21.77
N GLY A 70 -8.46 17.92 -22.46
CA GLY A 70 -8.28 17.75 -23.90
C GLY A 70 -7.03 16.96 -24.29
N LYS A 71 -6.15 16.62 -23.33
CA LYS A 71 -5.00 15.72 -23.58
C LYS A 71 -5.45 14.36 -24.12
N LEU A 72 -4.66 13.79 -25.02
CA LEU A 72 -4.89 12.51 -25.65
C LEU A 72 -3.78 11.53 -25.25
N PHE A 73 -4.17 10.35 -24.80
CA PHE A 73 -3.26 9.26 -24.47
C PHE A 73 -3.51 8.09 -25.40
N ARG A 74 -2.45 7.51 -25.96
CA ARG A 74 -2.57 6.38 -26.88
C ARG A 74 -3.13 5.16 -26.14
N VAL A 75 -4.08 4.48 -26.77
CA VAL A 75 -4.64 3.22 -26.28
C VAL A 75 -4.13 2.12 -27.19
N ILE A 76 -3.39 1.18 -26.62
CA ILE A 76 -2.77 0.07 -27.35
C ILE A 76 -3.60 -1.17 -27.12
N GLN A 77 -4.10 -1.75 -28.20
CA GLN A 77 -4.80 -3.03 -28.14
C GLN A 77 -3.76 -4.15 -28.25
N ILE A 78 -3.68 -5.01 -27.23
CA ILE A 78 -2.69 -6.08 -27.15
C ILE A 78 -3.42 -7.40 -26.86
N GLU A 79 -3.16 -8.41 -27.68
CA GLU A 79 -3.47 -9.80 -27.35
C GLU A 79 -2.42 -10.32 -26.36
N ALA A 80 -2.86 -10.69 -25.16
CA ALA A 80 -1.97 -11.15 -24.12
C ALA A 80 -1.81 -12.68 -24.14
N ASN A 81 -0.80 -13.17 -23.42
CA ASN A 81 -0.48 -14.60 -23.31
C ASN A 81 -1.56 -15.46 -22.63
N ASP A 82 -2.62 -14.85 -22.09
CA ASP A 82 -3.80 -15.54 -21.59
C ASP A 82 -4.95 -15.61 -22.62
N ASN A 83 -4.65 -15.29 -23.89
CA ASN A 83 -5.57 -15.24 -25.02
C ASN A 83 -6.69 -14.19 -24.88
N ASN A 84 -6.55 -13.21 -23.98
CA ASN A 84 -7.48 -12.08 -23.89
C ASN A 84 -6.89 -10.85 -24.59
N ILE A 85 -7.78 -10.02 -25.16
CA ILE A 85 -7.41 -8.73 -25.73
C ILE A 85 -7.60 -7.62 -24.70
N TYR A 86 -6.55 -6.82 -24.49
CA TYR A 86 -6.51 -5.73 -23.53
C TYR A 86 -6.38 -4.38 -24.23
N ASN A 87 -7.12 -3.38 -23.73
CA ASN A 87 -6.86 -1.98 -24.02
C ASN A 87 -5.92 -1.42 -22.95
N VAL A 88 -4.69 -1.16 -23.35
CA VAL A 88 -3.56 -0.83 -22.49
C VAL A 88 -3.18 0.63 -22.68
N ILE A 89 -2.91 1.31 -21.56
CA ILE A 89 -2.23 2.62 -21.53
C ILE A 89 -0.92 2.41 -20.78
N GLU A 90 0.15 3.06 -21.25
CA GLU A 90 1.47 3.00 -20.62
C GLU A 90 1.40 3.47 -19.15
N VAL A 91 2.23 2.90 -18.27
CA VAL A 91 2.22 3.25 -16.84
C VAL A 91 2.51 4.73 -16.59
N SER A 92 3.42 5.33 -17.35
CA SER A 92 3.77 6.75 -17.28
C SER A 92 2.55 7.64 -17.58
N ASP A 93 1.83 7.33 -18.66
CA ASP A 93 0.60 8.00 -19.07
C ASP A 93 -0.52 7.88 -18.03
N TRP A 94 -0.59 6.77 -17.28
CA TRP A 94 -1.54 6.63 -16.17
C TRP A 94 -1.32 7.66 -15.06
N VAL A 95 -0.07 7.98 -14.74
CA VAL A 95 0.27 8.98 -13.70
C VAL A 95 -0.20 10.36 -14.14
N ASP A 96 0.06 10.71 -15.39
CA ASP A 96 -0.38 11.98 -15.98
C ASP A 96 -1.89 12.08 -16.07
N LEU A 97 -2.55 10.98 -16.42
CA LEU A 97 -4.00 10.88 -16.43
C LEU A 97 -4.60 11.12 -15.05
N VAL A 98 -4.03 10.51 -14.01
CA VAL A 98 -4.53 10.72 -12.66
C VAL A 98 -4.36 12.17 -12.23
N SER A 99 -3.19 12.76 -12.49
CA SER A 99 -2.92 14.18 -12.21
C SER A 99 -3.93 15.11 -12.89
N ASP A 100 -4.25 14.85 -14.17
CA ASP A 100 -5.24 15.62 -14.91
C ASP A 100 -6.64 15.52 -14.31
N TRP A 101 -7.09 14.31 -13.95
CA TRP A 101 -8.40 14.11 -13.34
C TRP A 101 -8.53 14.64 -11.94
N LEU A 102 -7.44 14.78 -11.19
CA LEU A 102 -7.49 15.47 -9.90
C LEU A 102 -7.63 16.98 -10.06
N LYS A 103 -6.97 17.57 -11.06
CA LYS A 103 -7.07 19.01 -11.38
C LYS A 103 -8.38 19.39 -12.07
N ASN A 104 -8.81 18.56 -13.02
CA ASN A 104 -9.98 18.77 -13.87
C ASN A 104 -10.95 17.58 -13.75
N PRO A 105 -11.57 17.38 -12.59
CA PRO A 105 -12.33 16.16 -12.29
C PRO A 105 -13.64 16.00 -13.06
N GLY A 106 -14.17 17.07 -13.66
CA GLY A 106 -15.48 17.05 -14.30
C GLY A 106 -16.55 16.47 -13.38
N ARG A 107 -17.20 15.38 -13.81
CA ARG A 107 -18.24 14.65 -13.05
C ARG A 107 -17.70 13.48 -12.19
N LEU A 108 -16.40 13.38 -11.96
CA LEU A 108 -15.84 12.36 -11.06
C LEU A 108 -16.26 12.63 -9.61
N GLY A 109 -17.00 11.68 -9.03
CA GLY A 109 -17.43 11.74 -7.64
C GLY A 109 -16.29 11.55 -6.62
N PRO A 110 -16.51 11.88 -5.34
CA PRO A 110 -15.47 11.87 -4.30
C PRO A 110 -14.75 10.52 -4.15
N LYS A 111 -15.48 9.40 -4.21
CA LYS A 111 -14.90 8.05 -4.10
C LYS A 111 -13.85 7.75 -5.18
N ALA A 112 -14.12 8.14 -6.42
CA ALA A 112 -13.20 7.96 -7.53
C ALA A 112 -11.98 8.90 -7.41
N ARG A 113 -12.19 10.14 -6.96
CA ARG A 113 -11.08 11.08 -6.69
C ARG A 113 -10.16 10.58 -5.59
N ASN A 114 -10.70 10.07 -4.48
CA ASN A 114 -9.89 9.54 -3.40
C ASN A 114 -9.11 8.30 -3.85
N GLY A 115 -9.72 7.39 -4.62
CA GLY A 115 -8.99 6.25 -5.19
C GLY A 115 -7.85 6.64 -6.13
N LEU A 116 -8.02 7.73 -6.89
CA LEU A 116 -6.97 8.32 -7.72
C LEU A 116 -5.82 8.92 -6.89
N ILE A 117 -6.14 9.65 -5.80
CA ILE A 117 -5.14 10.17 -4.85
C ILE A 117 -4.36 9.02 -4.21
N ASP A 118 -5.05 7.97 -3.75
CA ASP A 118 -4.43 6.81 -3.10
C ASP A 118 -3.47 6.06 -4.03
N PHE A 119 -3.80 5.99 -5.33
CA PHE A 119 -2.95 5.42 -6.36
C PHE A 119 -1.67 6.24 -6.56
N LEU A 120 -1.78 7.57 -6.72
CA LEU A 120 -0.61 8.44 -6.89
C LEU A 120 0.32 8.45 -5.68
N ALA A 121 -0.24 8.56 -4.47
CA ALA A 121 0.53 8.58 -3.24
C ALA A 121 1.39 7.32 -3.09
N TRP A 122 0.87 6.17 -3.50
CA TRP A 122 1.60 4.92 -3.53
C TRP A 122 2.68 4.89 -4.61
N TYR A 123 2.32 5.25 -5.85
CA TYR A 123 3.26 5.20 -6.99
C TYR A 123 4.48 6.06 -6.70
N ALA A 124 4.27 7.23 -6.11
CA ALA A 124 5.32 8.11 -5.65
C ALA A 124 6.18 7.48 -4.54
N ALA A 125 5.55 6.86 -3.52
CA ALA A 125 6.29 6.25 -2.41
C ALA A 125 7.21 5.11 -2.88
N GLU A 126 6.68 4.18 -3.68
CA GLU A 126 7.50 3.07 -4.21
C GLU A 126 8.57 3.51 -5.18
N GLY A 127 8.24 4.44 -6.08
CA GLY A 127 9.22 5.03 -6.98
C GLY A 127 10.38 5.69 -6.24
N LEU A 128 10.09 6.42 -5.15
CA LEU A 128 11.11 7.05 -4.30
C LEU A 128 11.98 6.01 -3.58
N TYR A 129 11.40 4.96 -3.02
CA TYR A 129 12.19 3.89 -2.38
C TYR A 129 13.05 3.13 -3.39
N ALA A 130 12.51 2.80 -4.55
CA ALA A 130 13.26 2.15 -5.61
C ALA A 130 14.45 3.02 -6.07
N ALA A 131 14.24 4.32 -6.26
CA ALA A 131 15.30 5.27 -6.60
C ALA A 131 16.35 5.39 -5.48
N ALA A 132 15.91 5.56 -4.22
CA ALA A 132 16.80 5.69 -3.08
C ALA A 132 17.64 4.42 -2.87
N TYR A 133 17.05 3.24 -2.99
CA TYR A 133 17.76 1.98 -2.82
C TYR A 133 18.69 1.68 -3.97
N THR A 134 18.30 2.02 -5.21
CA THR A 134 19.22 1.96 -6.35
C THR A 134 20.40 2.89 -6.14
N PHE A 135 20.20 4.09 -5.59
CA PHE A 135 21.30 4.99 -5.27
C PHE A 135 22.21 4.45 -4.16
N LEU A 136 21.63 3.97 -3.05
CA LEU A 136 22.37 3.52 -1.86
C LEU A 136 23.03 2.14 -2.03
N LYS A 137 22.37 1.22 -2.73
CA LYS A 137 22.77 -0.20 -2.86
C LYS A 137 23.15 -0.57 -4.30
N GLN A 138 23.15 0.39 -5.23
CA GLN A 138 23.36 0.22 -6.68
C GLN A 138 22.29 -0.62 -7.40
N THR A 139 21.39 -1.29 -6.66
CA THR A 139 20.33 -2.15 -7.20
C THR A 139 19.07 -2.07 -6.34
N TYR A 140 17.91 -2.25 -6.96
CA TYR A 140 16.64 -2.46 -6.27
C TYR A 140 16.18 -3.90 -6.52
N THR A 141 16.15 -4.71 -5.47
CA THR A 141 15.85 -6.14 -5.60
C THR A 141 14.37 -6.45 -5.35
N ARG A 142 13.93 -7.64 -5.78
CA ARG A 142 12.59 -8.15 -5.44
C ARG A 142 12.36 -8.19 -3.92
N LYS A 143 13.38 -8.55 -3.14
CA LYS A 143 13.30 -8.60 -1.68
C LYS A 143 13.05 -7.21 -1.09
N ASP A 144 13.72 -6.19 -1.61
CA ASP A 144 13.48 -4.80 -1.20
C ASP A 144 12.04 -4.38 -1.50
N ASN A 145 11.54 -4.72 -2.69
CA ASN A 145 10.15 -4.47 -3.05
C ASN A 145 9.16 -5.14 -2.11
N GLU A 146 9.35 -6.41 -1.78
CA GLU A 146 8.47 -7.14 -0.86
C GLU A 146 8.45 -6.52 0.55
N VAL A 147 9.58 -5.99 1.02
CA VAL A 147 9.67 -5.27 2.32
C VAL A 147 8.92 -3.94 2.26
N VAL A 148 9.14 -3.12 1.22
CA VAL A 148 8.46 -1.83 1.04
C VAL A 148 6.95 -2.03 0.91
N GLN A 149 6.51 -3.02 0.12
CA GLN A 149 5.11 -3.39 -0.03
C GLN A 149 4.48 -3.77 1.31
N ARG A 150 5.14 -4.63 2.09
CA ARG A 150 4.64 -5.03 3.41
C ARG A 150 4.45 -3.82 4.30
N TRP A 151 5.46 -2.95 4.38
CA TRP A 151 5.39 -1.71 5.15
C TRP A 151 4.23 -0.79 4.72
N LEU A 152 4.03 -0.58 3.42
CA LEU A 152 2.90 0.21 2.89
C LEU A 152 1.55 -0.41 3.23
N VAL A 153 1.41 -1.74 3.12
CA VAL A 153 0.19 -2.47 3.50
C VAL A 153 -0.13 -2.28 4.97
N SER A 154 0.85 -2.51 5.85
CA SER A 154 0.68 -2.40 7.30
C SER A 154 0.21 -1.00 7.71
N ARG A 155 0.73 0.04 7.04
CA ARG A 155 0.33 1.45 7.26
C ARG A 155 -1.10 1.74 6.85
N GLU A 156 -1.56 1.20 5.72
CA GLU A 156 -2.94 1.40 5.25
C GLU A 156 -3.95 0.57 6.03
N ALA A 157 -3.62 -0.68 6.34
CA ALA A 157 -4.50 -1.61 7.07
C ALA A 157 -4.82 -1.12 8.49
N GLY A 158 -3.95 -0.29 9.08
CA GLY A 158 -4.19 0.35 10.38
C GLY A 158 -5.21 1.50 10.34
N LYS A 159 -5.47 2.13 9.18
CA LYS A 159 -6.34 3.32 9.14
C LYS A 159 -7.80 3.02 9.50
N PRO A 160 -8.47 1.98 8.93
CA PRO A 160 -9.85 1.67 9.31
C PRO A 160 -9.96 1.19 10.76
N ALA A 161 -9.01 0.35 11.20
CA ALA A 161 -8.98 -0.14 12.58
C ALA A 161 -8.83 1.01 13.59
N ARG A 162 -8.00 2.02 13.28
CA ARG A 162 -7.85 3.22 14.11
C ARG A 162 -9.08 4.11 14.09
N GLN A 163 -9.79 4.17 12.97
CA GLN A 163 -11.05 4.92 12.87
C GLN A 163 -12.13 4.27 13.74
N ASP A 164 -12.35 2.97 13.61
CA ASP A 164 -13.31 2.21 14.42
C ASP A 164 -12.94 2.27 15.91
N TRP A 165 -11.65 2.10 16.23
CA TRP A 165 -11.15 2.27 17.59
C TRP A 165 -11.41 3.67 18.11
N SER A 166 -11.16 4.71 17.30
CA SER A 166 -11.41 6.09 17.74
C SER A 166 -12.89 6.34 18.05
N TRP A 167 -13.82 5.71 17.32
CA TRP A 167 -15.24 5.75 17.62
C TRP A 167 -15.57 5.04 18.94
N THR A 168 -15.07 3.80 19.13
CA THR A 168 -15.26 3.05 20.40
C THR A 168 -14.73 3.83 21.60
N ILE A 169 -13.54 4.43 21.50
CA ILE A 169 -12.98 5.29 22.55
C ILE A 169 -13.85 6.53 22.80
N ALA A 170 -14.43 7.12 21.76
CA ALA A 170 -15.29 8.29 21.89
C ALA A 170 -16.62 7.96 22.57
N GLU A 171 -17.26 6.86 22.16
CA GLU A 171 -18.56 6.39 22.65
C GLU A 171 -18.49 5.97 24.12
N GLN A 172 -17.45 5.24 24.50
CA GLN A 172 -17.24 4.81 25.89
C GLN A 172 -16.56 5.90 26.76
N GLY A 173 -16.19 7.04 26.17
CA GLY A 173 -15.18 7.93 26.76
C GLY A 173 -15.47 9.42 26.76
N GLU A 174 -16.72 9.88 26.89
CA GLU A 174 -17.08 11.31 27.11
C GLU A 174 -16.31 12.35 26.24
N GLY A 175 -15.92 12.00 25.01
CA GLY A 175 -15.41 12.94 24.01
C GLY A 175 -14.11 13.72 24.30
N ASN A 176 -13.29 13.37 25.30
CA ASN A 176 -12.08 14.15 25.64
C ASN A 176 -10.86 13.81 24.73
N PRO A 177 -10.30 14.76 23.96
CA PRO A 177 -9.15 14.55 23.08
C PRO A 177 -7.88 14.03 23.77
N TYR A 178 -7.67 14.37 25.04
CA TYR A 178 -6.49 13.94 25.81
C TYR A 178 -6.51 12.43 26.14
N LYS A 179 -7.67 11.77 26.08
CA LYS A 179 -7.78 10.32 26.31
C LYS A 179 -7.25 9.49 25.13
N TYR A 180 -7.28 9.99 23.89
CA TYR A 180 -6.73 9.26 22.75
C TYR A 180 -5.23 9.03 22.88
N GLY A 181 -4.48 10.06 23.30
CA GLY A 181 -3.05 9.93 23.57
C GLY A 181 -2.76 8.92 24.68
N LYS A 182 -3.58 8.93 25.74
CA LYS A 182 -3.49 7.95 26.84
C LYS A 182 -3.67 6.52 26.33
N TRP A 183 -4.74 6.23 25.60
CA TRP A 183 -5.04 4.87 25.12
C TRP A 183 -4.10 4.41 24.01
N THR A 184 -3.65 5.33 23.15
CA THR A 184 -2.56 5.05 22.19
C THR A 184 -1.31 4.60 22.95
N ASN A 185 -0.88 5.37 23.95
CA ASN A 185 0.28 4.99 24.75
C ASN A 185 0.04 3.72 25.55
N TYR A 186 -1.19 3.44 25.99
CA TYR A 186 -1.55 2.20 26.67
C TYR A 186 -1.32 0.97 25.77
N VAL A 187 -1.80 1.03 24.51
CA VAL A 187 -1.56 -0.02 23.51
C VAL A 187 -0.07 -0.19 23.25
N TYR A 188 0.66 0.90 23.02
CA TYR A 188 2.10 0.83 22.73
C TYR A 188 2.90 0.31 23.93
N ASN A 189 2.60 0.75 25.15
CA ASN A 189 3.22 0.25 26.38
C ASN A 189 2.92 -1.24 26.57
N GLY A 190 1.68 -1.66 26.37
CA GLY A 190 1.29 -3.05 26.49
C GLY A 190 1.95 -3.95 25.44
N LEU A 191 2.08 -3.49 24.20
CA LEU A 191 2.65 -4.29 23.12
C LEU A 191 4.18 -4.30 23.11
N PHE A 192 4.81 -3.18 23.47
CA PHE A 192 6.24 -2.94 23.23
C PHE A 192 7.02 -2.48 24.47
N GLY A 193 6.36 -2.19 25.59
CA GLY A 193 6.98 -1.64 26.78
C GLY A 193 7.46 -0.19 26.65
N MET A 194 7.03 0.51 25.59
CA MET A 194 7.41 1.88 25.26
C MET A 194 6.19 2.65 24.78
N ASN A 195 6.17 3.97 24.97
CA ASN A 195 5.09 4.80 24.47
C ASN A 195 5.20 5.03 22.95
N ALA A 196 4.17 5.64 22.34
CA ALA A 196 4.12 5.78 20.90
C ALA A 196 5.20 6.70 20.31
N ALA A 197 5.67 7.70 21.06
CA ALA A 197 6.74 8.58 20.61
C ALA A 197 8.10 7.86 20.64
N GLU A 198 8.37 7.13 21.71
CA GLU A 198 9.58 6.32 21.87
C GLU A 198 9.72 5.25 20.78
N MET A 199 8.62 4.54 20.47
CA MET A 199 8.64 3.54 19.39
C MET A 199 8.89 4.14 18.00
N LYS A 200 8.34 5.33 17.72
CA LYS A 200 8.62 6.03 16.46
C LYS A 200 10.09 6.41 16.36
N GLN A 201 10.64 6.96 17.45
CA GLN A 201 12.06 7.30 17.50
C GLN A 201 12.95 6.05 17.32
N LEU A 202 12.56 4.91 17.91
CA LEU A 202 13.26 3.63 17.73
C LEU A 202 13.20 3.14 16.27
N TRP A 203 12.07 3.33 15.57
CA TRP A 203 11.94 2.99 14.15
C TRP A 203 12.70 3.93 13.22
N GLU A 204 12.82 5.21 13.59
CA GLU A 204 13.56 6.23 12.83
C GLU A 204 15.07 6.15 13.01
N GLN A 205 15.56 5.51 14.08
CA GLN A 205 16.99 5.27 14.27
C GLN A 205 17.50 4.22 13.25
N PRO A 206 18.53 4.53 12.44
CA PRO A 206 19.12 3.56 11.54
C PRO A 206 19.70 2.40 12.36
N VAL A 207 19.09 1.22 12.26
CA VAL A 207 19.56 -0.01 12.91
C VAL A 207 20.87 -0.44 12.24
N SER A 208 21.95 0.26 12.56
CA SER A 208 23.30 -0.11 12.22
C SER A 208 23.94 -0.76 13.45
N GLY A 209 24.21 -2.05 13.36
CA GLY A 209 25.33 -2.69 14.07
C GLY A 209 25.22 -3.01 15.57
N SER A 210 24.18 -2.64 16.32
CA SER A 210 24.10 -3.06 17.74
C SER A 210 23.46 -4.45 17.91
N LYS A 211 24.28 -5.44 18.29
CA LYS A 211 23.82 -6.81 18.66
C LYS A 211 22.79 -6.82 19.80
N ALA A 212 22.72 -5.76 20.62
CA ALA A 212 21.72 -5.62 21.68
C ALA A 212 20.37 -5.09 21.17
N ILE A 213 20.37 -4.20 20.17
CA ILE A 213 19.15 -3.65 19.56
C ILE A 213 18.53 -4.65 18.59
N ALA A 214 19.35 -5.40 17.83
CA ALA A 214 18.86 -6.38 16.86
C ALA A 214 18.05 -7.54 17.49
N ARG A 215 18.25 -7.86 18.77
CA ARG A 215 17.50 -8.93 19.47
C ARG A 215 16.08 -8.52 19.89
N ASN A 216 15.84 -7.22 20.10
CA ASN A 216 14.55 -6.66 20.53
C ASN A 216 13.93 -5.71 19.50
N TYR A 217 14.55 -5.56 18.32
CA TYR A 217 14.06 -4.68 17.27
C TYR A 217 12.81 -5.28 16.62
N ILE A 218 11.69 -4.56 16.75
CA ILE A 218 10.47 -4.87 16.04
C ILE A 218 10.44 -4.01 14.77
N PRO A 219 10.52 -4.62 13.57
CA PRO A 219 10.39 -3.87 12.32
C PRO A 219 9.12 -3.03 12.32
N GLU A 220 9.18 -1.78 11.85
CA GLU A 220 8.02 -0.86 11.84
C GLU A 220 6.79 -1.52 11.22
N SER A 221 6.95 -2.27 10.13
CA SER A 221 5.83 -3.00 9.50
C SER A 221 5.15 -4.00 10.44
N ILE A 222 5.92 -4.74 11.24
CA ILE A 222 5.40 -5.71 12.21
C ILE A 222 4.77 -4.97 13.40
N GLY A 223 5.40 -3.92 13.88
CA GLY A 223 4.86 -3.09 14.97
C GLY A 223 3.52 -2.45 14.59
N LEU A 224 3.42 -1.87 13.39
CA LEU A 224 2.18 -1.31 12.88
C LEU A 224 1.10 -2.38 12.66
N GLU A 225 1.45 -3.59 12.23
CA GLU A 225 0.52 -4.73 12.14
C GLU A 225 -0.04 -5.14 13.52
N MET A 226 0.81 -5.16 14.54
CA MET A 226 0.41 -5.48 15.91
C MET A 226 -0.52 -4.41 16.48
N VAL A 227 -0.17 -3.13 16.31
CA VAL A 227 -1.02 -2.00 16.75
C VAL A 227 -2.38 -2.06 16.06
N ALA A 228 -2.41 -2.20 14.73
CA ALA A 228 -3.65 -2.28 13.98
C ALA A 228 -4.53 -3.48 14.38
N TYR A 229 -3.90 -4.62 14.70
CA TYR A 229 -4.62 -5.79 15.19
C TYR A 229 -5.18 -5.60 16.60
N CYS A 230 -4.42 -4.97 17.49
CA CYS A 230 -4.85 -4.65 18.84
C CYS A 230 -5.98 -3.61 18.85
N GLU A 231 -5.85 -2.51 18.10
CA GLU A 231 -6.88 -1.48 17.93
C GLU A 231 -8.18 -2.10 17.42
N ARG A 232 -8.10 -3.02 16.44
CA ARG A 232 -9.27 -3.75 15.94
C ARG A 232 -9.92 -4.65 16.99
N LEU A 233 -9.13 -5.35 17.81
CA LEU A 233 -9.68 -6.21 18.86
C LEU A 233 -10.41 -5.39 19.92
N VAL A 234 -9.92 -4.20 20.26
CA VAL A 234 -10.62 -3.30 21.19
C VAL A 234 -12.02 -2.96 20.67
N SER A 235 -12.14 -2.59 19.39
CA SER A 235 -13.44 -2.30 18.77
C SER A 235 -14.38 -3.50 18.67
N ILE A 236 -13.84 -4.73 18.59
CA ILE A 236 -14.66 -5.94 18.48
C ILE A 236 -15.10 -6.46 19.85
N LEU A 237 -14.22 -6.38 20.85
CA LEU A 237 -14.48 -6.90 22.19
C LEU A 237 -15.48 -6.03 22.96
N ASP A 238 -15.39 -4.70 22.80
CA ASP A 238 -16.37 -3.71 23.28
C ASP A 238 -16.94 -4.02 24.68
N LEU A 239 -16.09 -4.31 25.66
CA LEU A 239 -16.53 -4.61 27.03
C LEU A 239 -16.89 -3.31 27.75
N GLU A 240 -17.74 -3.39 28.78
CA GLU A 240 -18.15 -2.22 29.59
C GLU A 240 -16.97 -1.50 30.27
N ASP A 241 -15.87 -2.23 30.52
CA ASP A 241 -14.63 -1.70 31.06
C ASP A 241 -13.58 -1.57 29.95
N LEU A 242 -13.30 -0.32 29.59
CA LEU A 242 -12.37 0.02 28.53
C LEU A 242 -10.93 -0.43 28.84
N GLU A 243 -10.53 -0.45 30.11
CA GLU A 243 -9.19 -0.89 30.50
C GLU A 243 -9.05 -2.41 30.33
N LYS A 244 -10.04 -3.18 30.81
CA LYS A 244 -10.09 -4.64 30.59
C LYS A 244 -10.16 -5.01 29.11
N THR A 245 -10.87 -4.21 28.32
CA THR A 245 -10.94 -4.39 26.86
C THR A 245 -9.56 -4.25 26.22
N HIS A 246 -8.79 -3.23 26.62
CA HIS A 246 -7.42 -3.03 26.13
C HIS A 246 -6.48 -4.14 26.62
N ASP A 247 -6.55 -4.56 27.88
CA ASP A 247 -5.73 -5.63 28.43
C ASP A 247 -5.91 -6.94 27.66
N GLU A 248 -7.15 -7.33 27.40
CA GLU A 248 -7.45 -8.57 26.68
C GLU A 248 -7.01 -8.47 25.20
N ALA A 249 -7.23 -7.33 24.55
CA ALA A 249 -6.77 -7.09 23.19
C ALA A 249 -5.23 -7.15 23.07
N ILE A 250 -4.51 -6.57 24.04
CA ILE A 250 -3.04 -6.62 24.13
C ILE A 250 -2.58 -8.06 24.31
N ARG A 251 -3.17 -8.80 25.26
CA ARG A 251 -2.83 -10.19 25.55
C ARG A 251 -2.98 -11.08 24.31
N LEU A 252 -4.12 -11.00 23.63
CA LEU A 252 -4.39 -11.76 22.40
C LEU A 252 -3.44 -11.37 21.25
N THR A 253 -3.10 -10.08 21.13
CA THR A 253 -2.14 -9.60 20.13
C THR A 253 -0.74 -10.14 20.40
N GLN A 254 -0.24 -10.07 21.64
CA GLN A 254 1.05 -10.62 22.02
C GLN A 254 1.11 -12.13 21.74
N MET A 255 0.05 -12.88 22.07
CA MET A 255 -0.03 -14.32 21.78
C MET A 255 0.08 -14.61 20.28
N LYS A 256 -0.63 -13.84 19.43
CA LYS A 256 -0.62 -14.02 17.97
C LYS A 256 0.75 -13.75 17.34
N TYR A 257 1.45 -12.71 17.78
CA TYR A 257 2.70 -12.26 17.17
C TYR A 257 3.96 -12.80 17.86
N ARG A 258 3.84 -13.55 18.97
CA ARG A 258 4.96 -14.13 19.74
C ARG A 258 6.04 -14.78 18.85
N LYS A 259 5.62 -15.62 17.88
CA LYS A 259 6.55 -16.32 16.96
C LYS A 259 7.21 -15.43 15.90
N ARG A 260 6.69 -14.22 15.68
CA ARG A 260 7.22 -13.25 14.69
C ARG A 260 8.17 -12.23 15.32
N ILE A 261 8.19 -12.14 16.66
CA ILE A 261 9.01 -11.20 17.44
C ILE A 261 10.17 -11.92 18.12
N ALA A 262 9.98 -13.19 18.53
CA ALA A 262 11.06 -14.02 19.05
C ALA A 262 11.78 -14.74 17.90
N PRO A 263 13.10 -14.55 17.69
CA PRO A 263 13.85 -15.41 16.79
C PRO A 263 13.85 -16.84 17.32
N THR A 264 13.53 -17.81 16.46
CA THR A 264 13.60 -19.25 16.75
C THR A 264 15.01 -19.62 17.21
N SER A 265 15.17 -19.93 18.49
CA SER A 265 16.38 -20.54 19.05
C SER A 265 16.39 -22.07 18.93
N GLU A 266 15.69 -22.63 17.94
CA GLU A 266 15.56 -24.07 17.74
C GLU A 266 16.08 -24.44 16.34
N THR A 267 17.39 -24.34 16.13
CA THR A 267 18.15 -25.10 15.11
C THR A 267 19.63 -25.17 15.53
N ALA A 268 19.87 -25.45 16.80
CA ALA A 268 21.20 -25.79 17.30
C ALA A 268 21.06 -26.94 18.30
N GLU A 269 20.68 -28.12 17.79
CA GLU A 269 20.97 -29.44 18.35
C GLU A 269 20.34 -30.52 17.45
N SER A 270 21.09 -30.96 16.44
CA SER A 270 21.29 -32.36 16.03
C SER A 270 22.28 -32.42 14.88
#